data_AF-A0A961G578-F1
#
_entry.id   AF-A0A961G578-F1
#
_cell.length_a   1.000
_cell.length_b   1.000
_cell.length_c   1.000
_cell.angle_alpha   90.00
_cell.angle_beta   90.00
_cell.angle_gamma   90.00
#
_symmetry.space_group_name_H-M   'P 1'
#
loop_
_entity.id
_entity.type
_entity.pdbx_description
1 polymer ?
#
loop_
_entity_poly.entity_id
_entity_poly.type
_entity_poly.pdbx_seq_one_letter_code
_entity_poly.pdbx_strand_id
1 'polypeptide(L)'
;MTTAPATVRDTLAFVRECKRGNDERKLTDRFLDGYLALFIGFYLVAAAAWLLDTDLTTQPFSFLDTVAWLPLLLFGVVWGILHFATWQGPVLFSDPELQWILGSPLDRHELVGLRLRRAAIIAAGAGGVGGAVAAVVAAAMTDEPIVSVFAVAVAAFASLSLLATALSWHVERRVRWTLLMSRATPVVVVVGVLIGVAVGTGHDTIALWSGPWGWATGPIIAAAGGAVPGWPVQALLLLVAVVAAVLWSRSAAADFAEEEL
;
A
#
# COMPACT_ATOMS: atom_id res chain seq x y z
N MET A 1 -33.55 32.69 -15.40
CA MET A 1 -32.67 32.92 -14.23
C MET A 1 -31.33 33.41 -14.74
N THR A 2 -31.14 34.72 -14.74
CA THR A 2 -29.91 35.40 -15.13
C THR A 2 -29.05 35.54 -13.88
N THR A 3 -27.95 34.78 -13.79
CA THR A 3 -26.93 35.02 -12.77
C THR A 3 -26.29 36.37 -13.05
N ALA A 4 -26.38 37.29 -12.09
CA ALA A 4 -25.72 38.59 -12.18
C ALA A 4 -24.20 38.39 -12.40
N PRO A 5 -23.53 39.26 -13.17
CA PRO A 5 -22.09 39.15 -13.38
C PRO A 5 -21.38 39.28 -12.03
N ALA A 6 -20.60 38.26 -11.67
CA ALA A 6 -19.84 38.23 -10.43
C ALA A 6 -19.02 39.53 -10.30
N THR A 7 -19.26 40.28 -9.23
CA THR A 7 -18.57 41.53 -8.97
C THR A 7 -17.07 41.26 -8.86
N VAL A 8 -16.21 42.19 -9.31
CA VAL A 8 -14.74 42.06 -9.20
C VAL A 8 -14.29 41.66 -7.78
N ARG A 9 -15.06 42.08 -6.78
CA ARG A 9 -14.86 41.73 -5.36
C ARG A 9 -15.07 40.24 -5.08
N ASP A 10 -16.05 39.60 -5.71
CA ASP A 10 -16.36 38.18 -5.53
C ASP A 10 -15.32 37.31 -6.23
N THR A 11 -14.85 37.74 -7.41
CA THR A 11 -13.73 37.08 -8.11
C THR A 11 -12.44 37.16 -7.29
N LEU A 12 -12.13 38.31 -6.69
CA LEU A 12 -10.95 38.46 -5.83
C LEU A 12 -11.07 37.67 -4.51
N ALA A 13 -12.27 37.59 -3.94
CA ALA A 13 -12.53 36.76 -2.76
C ALA A 13 -12.32 35.27 -3.07
N PHE A 14 -12.87 34.79 -4.20
CA PHE A 14 -12.68 33.42 -4.66
C PHE A 14 -11.21 33.09 -4.94
N VAL A 15 -10.47 33.98 -5.63
CA VAL A 15 -9.04 33.78 -5.89
C VAL A 15 -8.22 33.74 -4.60
N ARG A 16 -8.58 34.52 -3.58
CA ARG A 16 -7.93 34.47 -2.26
C ARG A 16 -8.26 33.19 -1.51
N GLU A 17 -9.51 32.72 -1.55
CA GLU A 17 -9.90 31.46 -0.93
C GLU A 17 -9.18 30.28 -1.61
N CYS A 18 -9.11 30.27 -2.94
CA CYS A 18 -8.34 29.29 -3.70
C CYS A 18 -6.83 29.35 -3.39
N LYS A 19 -6.24 30.55 -3.25
CA LYS A 19 -4.84 30.70 -2.85
C LYS A 19 -4.59 30.17 -1.44
N ARG A 20 -5.48 30.46 -0.50
CA ARG A 20 -5.35 30.01 0.90
C ARG A 20 -5.43 28.48 1.01
N GLY A 21 -6.36 27.85 0.29
CA GLY A 21 -6.42 26.39 0.21
C GLY A 21 -5.19 25.76 -0.47
N ASN A 22 -4.58 26.46 -1.43
CA ASN A 22 -3.36 25.99 -2.10
C ASN A 22 -2.11 26.08 -1.20
N ASP A 23 -2.04 27.09 -0.32
CA ASP A 23 -0.94 27.24 0.64
C ASP A 23 -1.02 26.22 1.80
N GLU A 24 -2.22 25.85 2.25
CA GLU A 24 -2.43 24.74 3.20
C GLU A 24 -2.06 23.37 2.58
N ARG A 25 -2.36 23.17 1.29
CA ARG A 25 -1.87 22.00 0.53
C ARG A 25 -0.35 21.95 0.48
N LYS A 26 0.33 23.06 0.17
CA LYS A 26 1.81 23.12 0.15
C LYS A 26 2.46 22.81 1.51
N LEU A 27 1.82 23.16 2.61
CA LEU A 27 2.31 22.80 3.95
C LEU A 27 2.20 21.30 4.20
N THR A 28 1.13 20.67 3.69
CA THR A 28 0.92 19.22 3.74
C THR A 28 1.93 18.50 2.85
N ASP A 29 2.19 19.00 1.63
CA ASP A 29 3.23 18.53 0.68
C ASP A 29 4.61 18.55 1.33
N ARG A 30 4.98 19.65 1.99
CA ARG A 30 6.28 19.75 2.68
C ARG A 30 6.41 18.80 3.86
N PHE A 31 5.31 18.46 4.52
CA PHE A 31 5.32 17.49 5.60
C PHE A 31 5.49 16.06 5.06
N LEU A 32 4.86 15.75 3.91
CA LEU A 32 5.05 14.49 3.19
C LEU A 32 6.49 14.37 2.67
N ASP A 33 7.04 15.42 2.08
CA ASP A 33 8.43 15.47 1.61
C ASP A 33 9.41 15.32 2.79
N GLY A 34 9.14 15.97 3.92
CA GLY A 34 9.91 15.81 5.15
C GLY A 34 9.83 14.38 5.70
N TYR A 35 8.65 13.76 5.65
CA TYR A 35 8.44 12.38 6.07
C TYR A 35 9.12 11.38 5.13
N LEU A 36 8.99 11.54 3.81
CA LEU A 36 9.68 10.74 2.81
C LEU A 36 11.20 10.90 2.93
N ALA A 37 11.70 12.12 3.13
CA ALA A 37 13.11 12.37 3.37
C ALA A 37 13.60 11.74 4.68
N LEU A 38 12.79 11.74 5.74
CA LEU A 38 13.13 11.07 7.00
C LEU A 38 13.12 9.54 6.84
N PHE A 39 12.14 8.99 6.13
CA PHE A 39 11.98 7.56 5.90
C PHE A 39 13.10 7.03 4.97
N ILE A 40 13.29 7.67 3.81
CA ILE A 40 14.39 7.38 2.90
C ILE A 40 15.73 7.63 3.60
N GLY A 41 15.87 8.73 4.33
CA GLY A 41 17.08 9.06 5.09
C GLY A 41 17.39 8.02 6.16
N PHE A 42 16.38 7.51 6.89
CA PHE A 42 16.54 6.44 7.86
C PHE A 42 17.03 5.15 7.18
N TYR A 43 16.43 4.76 6.05
CA TYR A 43 16.88 3.59 5.30
C TYR A 43 18.27 3.78 4.67
N LEU A 44 18.62 4.98 4.23
CA LEU A 44 19.96 5.29 3.73
C LEU A 44 21.01 5.30 4.85
N VAL A 45 20.67 5.78 6.04
CA VAL A 45 21.56 5.73 7.22
C VAL A 45 21.70 4.30 7.73
N ALA A 46 20.63 3.50 7.74
CA ALA A 46 20.69 2.09 8.07
C ALA A 46 21.52 1.31 7.05
N ALA A 47 21.33 1.57 5.74
CA ALA A 47 22.14 1.00 4.68
C ALA A 47 23.60 1.45 4.72
N ALA A 48 23.87 2.71 5.09
CA ALA A 48 25.23 3.24 5.24
C ALA A 48 25.92 2.69 6.49
N ALA A 49 25.21 2.59 7.62
CA ALA A 49 25.71 1.95 8.84
C ALA A 49 26.02 0.47 8.58
N TRP A 50 25.18 -0.20 7.80
CA TRP A 50 25.40 -1.56 7.32
C TRP A 50 26.59 -1.67 6.34
N LEU A 51 26.80 -0.68 5.46
CA LEU A 51 27.96 -0.63 4.56
C LEU A 51 29.28 -0.34 5.29
N LEU A 52 29.22 0.38 6.42
CA LEU A 52 30.36 0.76 7.24
C LEU A 52 30.74 -0.31 8.27
N ASP A 53 29.88 -1.30 8.48
CA ASP A 53 30.17 -2.46 9.32
C ASP A 53 30.99 -3.49 8.52
N THR A 54 32.31 -3.40 8.64
CA THR A 54 33.25 -4.25 7.92
C THR A 54 33.20 -5.72 8.35
N ASP A 55 32.63 -6.05 9.51
CA ASP A 55 32.54 -7.44 9.99
C ASP A 55 31.42 -8.25 9.27
N LEU A 56 30.39 -7.58 8.74
CA LEU A 56 29.29 -8.23 7.99
C LEU A 56 29.70 -8.70 6.59
N THR A 57 30.73 -8.11 5.97
CA THR A 57 31.17 -8.48 4.61
C THR A 57 31.85 -9.85 4.52
N THR A 58 32.17 -10.47 5.66
CA THR A 58 32.82 -11.79 5.72
C THR A 58 31.87 -12.93 6.06
N GLN A 59 30.62 -12.64 6.45
CA GLN A 59 29.63 -13.68 6.70
C GLN A 59 28.86 -14.03 5.42
N PRO A 60 28.68 -15.33 5.11
CA PRO A 60 27.86 -15.72 3.97
C PRO A 60 26.42 -15.25 4.23
N PHE A 61 25.92 -14.38 3.35
CA PHE A 61 24.52 -13.94 3.38
C PHE A 61 23.59 -15.14 3.30
N SER A 62 22.86 -15.41 4.39
CA SER A 62 21.80 -16.40 4.35
C SER A 62 20.51 -15.77 3.82
N PHE A 63 19.82 -16.48 2.93
CA PHE A 63 18.49 -16.07 2.46
C PHE A 63 17.52 -15.88 3.63
N LEU A 64 17.62 -16.74 4.64
CA LEU A 64 16.73 -16.75 5.80
C LEU A 64 16.88 -15.48 6.65
N ASP A 65 18.12 -15.00 6.86
CA ASP A 65 18.35 -13.75 7.59
C ASP A 65 17.82 -12.54 6.81
N THR A 66 17.88 -12.58 5.49
CA THR A 66 17.39 -11.50 4.62
C THR A 66 15.85 -11.47 4.55
N VAL A 67 15.23 -12.64 4.38
CA VAL A 67 13.78 -12.77 4.23
C VAL A 67 13.04 -12.53 5.56
N ALA A 68 13.70 -12.69 6.70
CA ALA A 68 13.15 -12.35 8.01
C ALA A 68 12.73 -10.86 8.11
N TRP A 69 13.37 -9.97 7.35
CA TRP A 69 13.03 -8.54 7.26
C TRP A 69 11.90 -8.23 6.28
N LEU A 70 11.50 -9.20 5.44
CA LEU A 70 10.47 -9.00 4.42
C LEU A 70 9.11 -8.54 4.99
N PRO A 71 8.61 -9.03 6.15
CA PRO A 71 7.38 -8.53 6.75
C PRO A 71 7.43 -7.04 7.05
N LEU A 72 8.58 -6.53 7.53
CA LEU A 72 8.75 -5.10 7.81
C LEU A 72 8.74 -4.26 6.53
N LEU A 73 9.44 -4.73 5.47
CA LEU A 73 9.45 -4.06 4.18
C LEU A 73 8.04 -4.01 3.57
N LEU A 74 7.34 -5.14 3.56
CA LEU A 74 5.98 -5.25 3.04
C LEU A 74 4.98 -4.41 3.86
N PHE A 75 5.14 -4.35 5.18
CA PHE A 75 4.38 -3.45 6.04
C PHE A 75 4.55 -1.98 5.62
N GLY A 76 5.81 -1.54 5.45
CA GLY A 76 6.13 -0.19 5.01
C GLY A 76 5.55 0.14 3.63
N VAL A 77 5.64 -0.79 2.67
CA VAL A 77 5.10 -0.64 1.32
C VAL A 77 3.57 -0.53 1.35
N VAL A 78 2.88 -1.43 2.06
CA VAL A 78 1.41 -1.39 2.18
C VAL A 78 0.98 -0.09 2.83
N TRP A 79 1.64 0.33 3.92
CA TRP A 79 1.35 1.60 4.56
C TRP A 79 1.59 2.79 3.62
N GLY A 80 2.69 2.78 2.86
CA GLY A 80 3.00 3.79 1.85
C GLY A 80 1.90 3.90 0.80
N ILE A 81 1.38 2.77 0.30
CA ILE A 81 0.27 2.73 -0.67
C ILE A 81 -1.02 3.30 -0.06
N LEU A 82 -1.35 2.94 1.18
CA LEU A 82 -2.53 3.45 1.88
C LEU A 82 -2.42 4.96 2.16
N HIS A 83 -1.23 5.41 2.55
CA HIS A 83 -0.97 6.82 2.80
C HIS A 83 -1.04 7.63 1.50
N PHE A 84 -0.44 7.12 0.42
CA PHE A 84 -0.54 7.72 -0.91
C PHE A 84 -2.00 7.85 -1.38
N ALA A 85 -2.85 6.87 -1.04
CA ALA A 85 -4.28 6.93 -1.35
C ALA A 85 -5.04 8.07 -0.65
N THR A 86 -4.46 8.71 0.38
CA THR A 86 -5.03 9.94 0.96
C THR A 86 -4.88 11.16 0.06
N TRP A 87 -3.98 11.09 -0.93
CA TRP A 87 -3.64 12.15 -1.88
C TRP A 87 -4.16 11.82 -3.27
N GLN A 88 -3.89 10.59 -3.67
CA GLN A 88 -4.18 10.05 -4.99
C GLN A 88 -4.67 8.61 -4.82
N GLY A 89 -5.99 8.46 -4.76
CA GLY A 89 -6.60 7.15 -4.65
C GLY A 89 -6.58 6.37 -5.97
N PRO A 90 -6.94 5.08 -5.95
CA PRO A 90 -6.97 4.24 -7.14
C PRO A 90 -8.00 4.70 -8.19
N VAL A 91 -8.97 5.54 -7.83
CA VAL A 91 -10.06 5.97 -8.72
C VAL A 91 -10.14 7.50 -8.80
N LEU A 92 -9.04 8.13 -9.22
CA LEU A 92 -9.04 9.57 -9.52
C LEU A 92 -9.77 9.88 -10.82
N PHE A 93 -10.61 10.91 -10.80
CA PHE A 93 -11.14 11.56 -12.00
C PHE A 93 -10.47 12.93 -12.14
N SER A 94 -10.11 13.30 -13.36
CA SER A 94 -9.64 14.67 -13.63
C SER A 94 -10.82 15.65 -13.58
N ASP A 95 -10.55 16.91 -13.22
CA ASP A 95 -11.56 17.98 -13.21
C ASP A 95 -12.42 18.07 -14.50
N PRO A 96 -11.85 18.00 -15.73
CA PRO A 96 -12.67 17.98 -16.94
C PRO A 96 -13.51 16.71 -17.09
N GLU A 97 -13.01 15.54 -16.66
CA GLU A 97 -13.80 14.31 -16.63
C GLU A 97 -14.99 14.43 -15.67
N LEU A 98 -14.79 15.05 -14.50
CA LEU A 98 -15.86 15.29 -13.53
C LEU A 98 -16.95 16.18 -14.11
N GLN A 99 -16.60 17.28 -14.80
CA GLN A 99 -17.59 18.15 -15.43
C GLN A 99 -18.43 17.41 -16.49
N TRP A 100 -17.80 16.53 -17.25
CA TRP A 100 -18.50 15.71 -18.25
C TRP A 100 -19.35 14.61 -17.63
N ILE A 101 -18.83 13.92 -16.61
CA ILE A 101 -19.55 12.86 -15.87
C ILE A 101 -20.76 13.43 -15.14
N LEU A 102 -20.63 14.58 -14.49
CA LEU A 102 -21.75 15.23 -13.79
C LEU A 102 -22.86 15.71 -14.74
N GLY A 103 -22.52 16.00 -16.00
CA GLY A 103 -23.48 16.43 -17.02
C GLY A 103 -24.07 15.32 -17.89
N SER A 104 -23.56 14.08 -17.79
CA SER A 104 -23.99 12.97 -18.64
C SER A 104 -24.88 11.98 -17.88
N PRO A 105 -25.90 11.39 -18.52
CA PRO A 105 -26.77 10.37 -17.91
C PRO A 105 -26.07 9.00 -17.94
N LEU A 106 -24.85 8.92 -17.41
CA LEU A 106 -24.08 7.68 -17.31
C LEU A 106 -24.23 7.06 -15.94
N ASP A 107 -24.26 5.73 -15.89
CA ASP A 107 -24.21 4.98 -14.65
C ASP A 107 -22.82 5.17 -13.99
N ARG A 108 -22.79 5.95 -12.91
CA ARG A 108 -21.58 6.28 -12.15
C ARG A 108 -20.96 5.03 -11.54
N HIS A 109 -21.78 4.03 -11.20
CA HIS A 109 -21.31 2.78 -10.61
C HIS A 109 -20.45 1.98 -11.59
N GLU A 110 -20.88 1.88 -12.85
CA GLU A 110 -20.13 1.15 -13.87
C GLU A 110 -18.78 1.82 -14.15
N LEU A 111 -18.74 3.14 -14.20
CA LEU A 111 -17.50 3.91 -14.40
C LEU A 111 -16.49 3.69 -13.26
N VAL A 112 -16.95 3.79 -12.01
CA VAL A 112 -16.12 3.54 -10.83
C VAL A 112 -15.65 2.08 -10.78
N GLY A 113 -16.54 1.13 -11.04
CA GLY A 113 -16.24 -0.30 -11.05
C GLY A 113 -15.19 -0.67 -12.09
N LEU A 114 -15.27 -0.08 -13.30
CA LEU A 114 -14.27 -0.28 -14.36
C LEU A 114 -12.89 0.27 -13.98
N ARG A 115 -12.83 1.46 -13.39
CA ARG A 115 -11.56 2.05 -12.92
C ARG A 115 -10.95 1.25 -11.77
N LEU A 116 -11.77 0.87 -10.79
CA LEU A 116 -11.32 0.04 -9.66
C LEU A 116 -10.79 -1.32 -10.13
N ARG A 117 -11.49 -1.97 -11.09
CA ARG A 117 -11.02 -3.22 -11.70
C ARG A 117 -9.68 -3.04 -12.41
N ARG A 118 -9.50 -1.95 -13.18
CA ARG A 118 -8.21 -1.64 -13.82
C ARG A 118 -7.11 -1.43 -12.80
N ALA A 119 -7.36 -0.63 -11.77
CA ALA A 119 -6.41 -0.40 -10.68
C ALA A 119 -6.02 -1.72 -9.98
N ALA A 120 -6.99 -2.58 -9.69
CA ALA A 120 -6.74 -3.90 -9.11
C ALA A 120 -5.90 -4.80 -10.01
N ILE A 121 -6.17 -4.83 -11.33
CA ILE A 121 -5.36 -5.60 -12.30
C ILE A 121 -3.92 -5.07 -12.35
N ILE A 122 -3.75 -3.74 -12.42
CA ILE A 122 -2.42 -3.11 -12.45
C ILE A 122 -1.66 -3.41 -11.16
N ALA A 123 -2.32 -3.28 -10.01
CA ALA A 123 -1.72 -3.55 -8.70
C ALA A 123 -1.34 -5.03 -8.54
N ALA A 124 -2.23 -5.95 -8.93
CA ALA A 124 -1.93 -7.38 -8.94
C ALA A 124 -0.75 -7.70 -9.86
N GLY A 125 -0.69 -7.09 -11.04
CA GLY A 125 0.43 -7.22 -11.98
C GLY A 125 1.74 -6.69 -11.39
N ALA A 126 1.73 -5.49 -10.82
CA ALA A 126 2.90 -4.88 -10.19
C ALA A 126 3.39 -5.70 -8.98
N GLY A 127 2.46 -6.18 -8.14
CA GLY A 127 2.76 -7.12 -7.06
C GLY A 127 3.36 -8.42 -7.59
N GLY A 128 2.77 -9.00 -8.63
CA GLY A 128 3.28 -10.21 -9.28
C GLY A 128 4.70 -10.05 -9.83
N VAL A 129 5.01 -8.89 -10.44
CA VAL A 129 6.39 -8.55 -10.86
C VAL A 129 7.34 -8.49 -9.65
N GLY A 130 6.92 -7.84 -8.55
CA GLY A 130 7.70 -7.83 -7.31
C GLY A 130 7.94 -9.24 -6.74
N GLY A 131 6.92 -10.10 -6.75
CA GLY A 131 7.03 -11.49 -6.34
C GLY A 131 7.95 -12.32 -7.24
N ALA A 132 7.92 -12.08 -8.56
CA ALA A 132 8.84 -12.72 -9.51
C ALA A 132 10.30 -12.32 -9.23
N VAL A 133 10.56 -11.04 -8.96
CA VAL A 133 11.90 -10.56 -8.56
C VAL A 133 12.32 -11.22 -7.25
N ALA A 134 11.44 -11.27 -6.25
CA ALA A 134 11.71 -11.93 -4.97
C ALA A 134 12.04 -13.43 -5.15
N ALA A 135 11.35 -14.12 -6.06
CA ALA A 135 11.63 -15.53 -6.36
C ALA A 135 12.98 -15.73 -7.06
N VAL A 136 13.38 -14.84 -7.96
CA VAL A 136 14.72 -14.86 -8.59
C VAL A 136 15.80 -14.68 -7.53
N VAL A 137 15.62 -13.73 -6.60
CA VAL A 137 16.54 -13.52 -5.49
C VAL A 137 16.60 -14.75 -4.58
N ALA A 138 15.45 -15.33 -4.22
CA ALA A 138 15.39 -16.54 -3.41
C ALA A 138 16.10 -17.73 -4.06
N ALA A 139 15.86 -17.97 -5.35
CA ALA A 139 16.51 -19.04 -6.10
C ALA A 139 18.02 -18.81 -6.30
N ALA A 140 18.49 -17.57 -6.25
CA ALA A 140 19.92 -17.26 -6.29
C ALA A 140 20.62 -17.50 -4.94
N MET A 141 19.86 -17.55 -3.84
CA MET A 141 20.38 -17.64 -2.47
C MET A 141 20.05 -18.99 -1.78
N THR A 142 19.33 -19.88 -2.46
CA THR A 142 18.91 -21.20 -1.95
C THR A 142 19.15 -22.27 -3.01
N ASP A 143 19.29 -23.52 -2.59
CA ASP A 143 19.39 -24.68 -3.50
C ASP A 143 18.02 -25.14 -4.03
N GLU A 144 16.94 -24.43 -3.70
CA GLU A 144 15.58 -24.77 -4.09
C GLU A 144 15.29 -24.38 -5.55
N PRO A 145 14.48 -25.17 -6.28
CA PRO A 145 14.16 -24.88 -7.67
C PRO A 145 13.31 -23.61 -7.76
N ILE A 146 13.70 -22.65 -8.62
CA ILE A 146 12.96 -21.38 -8.82
C ILE A 146 11.45 -21.56 -9.01
N VAL A 147 11.02 -22.65 -9.65
CA VAL A 147 9.61 -22.95 -9.92
C VAL A 147 8.79 -23.10 -8.63
N SER A 148 9.36 -23.65 -7.54
CA SER A 148 8.65 -23.82 -6.26
C SER A 148 8.37 -22.47 -5.60
N VAL A 149 9.34 -21.56 -5.62
CA VAL A 149 9.23 -20.23 -5.00
C VAL A 149 8.45 -19.26 -5.88
N PHE A 150 8.58 -19.35 -7.21
CA PHE A 150 8.01 -18.39 -8.16
C PHE A 150 6.50 -18.26 -8.04
N ALA A 151 5.76 -19.37 -8.13
CA ALA A 151 4.30 -19.32 -8.08
C ALA A 151 3.79 -18.77 -6.74
N VAL A 152 4.45 -19.16 -5.64
CA VAL A 152 4.08 -18.73 -4.28
C VAL A 152 4.37 -17.25 -4.06
N ALA A 153 5.55 -16.78 -4.44
CA ALA A 153 5.94 -15.38 -4.30
C ALA A 153 5.08 -14.45 -5.16
N VAL A 154 4.82 -14.82 -6.43
CA VAL A 154 3.92 -14.07 -7.31
C VAL A 154 2.51 -13.98 -6.71
N ALA A 155 1.96 -15.11 -6.26
CA ALA A 155 0.62 -15.15 -5.67
C ALA A 155 0.53 -14.32 -4.38
N ALA A 156 1.53 -14.43 -3.50
CA ALA A 156 1.57 -13.70 -2.23
C ALA A 156 1.65 -12.19 -2.44
N PHE A 157 2.57 -11.71 -3.29
CA PHE A 157 2.72 -10.28 -3.56
C PHE A 157 1.52 -9.72 -4.35
N ALA A 158 1.00 -10.45 -5.34
CA ALA A 158 -0.20 -10.02 -6.07
C ALA A 158 -1.40 -9.90 -5.12
N SER A 159 -1.56 -10.86 -4.20
CA SER A 159 -2.62 -10.84 -3.18
C SER A 159 -2.47 -9.64 -2.24
N LEU A 160 -1.26 -9.37 -1.76
CA LEU A 160 -1.01 -8.23 -0.88
C LEU A 160 -1.25 -6.89 -1.59
N SER A 161 -0.84 -6.75 -2.85
CA SER A 161 -1.11 -5.56 -3.65
C SER A 161 -2.61 -5.37 -3.90
N LEU A 162 -3.35 -6.45 -4.19
CA LEU A 162 -4.81 -6.41 -4.33
C LEU A 162 -5.49 -5.95 -3.03
N LEU A 163 -5.04 -6.48 -1.88
CA LEU A 163 -5.52 -6.05 -0.57
C LEU A 163 -5.25 -4.56 -0.36
N ALA A 164 -4.02 -4.11 -0.61
CA ALA A 164 -3.64 -2.71 -0.46
C ALA A 164 -4.51 -1.79 -1.34
N THR A 165 -4.71 -2.14 -2.61
CA THR A 165 -5.58 -1.36 -3.52
C THR A 165 -7.05 -1.33 -3.09
N ALA A 166 -7.59 -2.46 -2.64
CA ALA A 166 -8.97 -2.51 -2.13
C ALA A 166 -9.14 -1.64 -0.87
N LEU A 167 -8.16 -1.66 0.04
CA LEU A 167 -8.16 -0.80 1.22
C LEU A 167 -7.96 0.69 0.85
N SER A 168 -7.10 1.00 -0.12
CA SER A 168 -6.89 2.35 -0.64
C SER A 168 -8.18 2.97 -1.20
N TRP A 169 -9.02 2.18 -1.86
CA TRP A 169 -10.35 2.63 -2.30
C TRP A 169 -11.23 3.10 -1.13
N HIS A 170 -11.18 2.40 0.01
CA HIS A 170 -11.92 2.82 1.20
C HIS A 170 -11.35 4.08 1.86
N VAL A 171 -10.03 4.27 1.79
CA VAL A 171 -9.36 5.50 2.26
C VAL A 171 -9.75 6.70 1.40
N GLU A 172 -9.76 6.52 0.07
CA GLU A 172 -10.19 7.54 -0.89
C GLU A 172 -11.66 7.93 -0.69
N ARG A 173 -12.55 6.95 -0.53
CA ARG A 173 -14.00 7.21 -0.47
C ARG A 173 -14.45 7.94 0.79
N ARG A 174 -13.80 7.74 1.95
CA ARG A 174 -14.30 8.31 3.22
C ARG A 174 -13.28 9.19 3.90
N VAL A 175 -13.64 10.46 4.10
CA VAL A 175 -12.86 11.47 4.85
C VAL A 175 -12.42 10.96 6.22
N ARG A 176 -13.28 10.19 6.91
CA ARG A 176 -12.94 9.59 8.21
C ARG A 176 -11.71 8.67 8.15
N TRP A 177 -11.56 7.90 7.06
CA TRP A 177 -10.43 6.99 6.87
C TRP A 177 -9.17 7.77 6.50
N THR A 178 -9.29 8.82 5.68
CA THR A 178 -8.21 9.77 5.41
C THR A 178 -7.64 10.37 6.70
N LEU A 179 -8.51 10.89 7.56
CA LEU A 179 -8.13 11.45 8.86
C LEU A 179 -7.55 10.40 9.82
N LEU A 180 -8.10 9.17 9.79
CA LEU A 180 -7.58 8.07 10.58
C LEU A 180 -6.15 7.72 10.12
N MET A 181 -5.89 7.67 8.82
CA MET A 181 -4.55 7.38 8.29
C MET A 181 -3.53 8.44 8.74
N SER A 182 -3.87 9.73 8.67
CA SER A 182 -2.99 10.80 9.16
C SER A 182 -2.71 10.70 10.66
N ARG A 183 -3.70 10.27 11.46
CA ARG A 183 -3.55 10.11 12.93
C ARG A 183 -2.87 8.80 13.32
N ALA A 184 -2.94 7.78 12.47
CA ALA A 184 -2.36 6.47 12.75
C ALA A 184 -0.86 6.41 12.49
N THR A 185 -0.27 7.36 11.75
CA THR A 185 1.17 7.43 11.46
C THR A 185 2.08 7.15 12.67
N PRO A 186 1.94 7.80 13.85
CA PRO A 186 2.79 7.50 14.99
C PRO A 186 2.63 6.04 15.48
N VAL A 187 1.41 5.51 15.48
CA VAL A 187 1.15 4.11 15.85
C VAL A 187 1.80 3.16 14.86
N VAL A 188 1.71 3.46 13.56
CA VAL A 188 2.33 2.66 12.50
C VAL A 188 3.85 2.64 12.64
N VAL A 189 4.48 3.77 12.94
CA VAL A 189 5.93 3.82 13.19
C VAL A 189 6.30 2.94 14.38
N VAL A 190 5.55 3.01 15.49
CA VAL A 190 5.77 2.15 16.65
C VAL A 190 5.62 0.67 16.29
N VAL A 191 4.58 0.30 15.54
CA VAL A 191 4.38 -1.09 15.06
C VAL A 191 5.53 -1.54 14.18
N GLY A 192 5.99 -0.70 13.24
CA GLY A 192 7.16 -0.99 12.39
C GLY A 192 8.43 -1.21 13.21
N VAL A 193 8.68 -0.38 14.23
CA VAL A 193 9.80 -0.57 15.16
C VAL A 193 9.67 -1.88 15.92
N LEU A 194 8.47 -2.24 16.42
CA LEU A 194 8.25 -3.50 17.13
C LEU A 194 8.48 -4.72 16.22
N ILE A 195 8.05 -4.67 14.95
CA ILE A 195 8.34 -5.71 13.96
C ILE A 195 9.87 -5.82 13.76
N GLY A 196 10.56 -4.69 13.56
CA GLY A 196 12.01 -4.67 13.39
C GLY A 196 12.79 -5.19 14.60
N VAL A 197 12.36 -4.84 15.81
CA VAL A 197 12.94 -5.36 17.07
C VAL A 197 12.68 -6.86 17.20
N ALA A 198 11.50 -7.35 16.84
CA ALA A 198 11.20 -8.77 16.86
C ALA A 198 12.16 -9.55 15.93
N VAL A 199 12.37 -9.07 14.69
CA VAL A 199 13.33 -9.68 13.75
C VAL A 199 14.76 -9.59 14.29
N GLY A 200 15.21 -8.41 14.71
CA GLY A 200 16.57 -8.20 15.22
C GLY A 200 16.90 -8.97 16.50
N THR A 201 15.90 -9.49 17.22
CA THR A 201 16.08 -10.31 18.43
C THR A 201 15.79 -11.79 18.20
N GLY A 202 15.62 -12.24 16.94
CA GLY A 202 15.37 -13.63 16.58
C GLY A 202 13.94 -14.13 16.86
N HIS A 203 12.98 -13.22 17.06
CA HIS A 203 11.56 -13.53 17.26
C HIS A 203 10.76 -13.40 15.96
N ASP A 204 11.29 -13.91 14.84
CA ASP A 204 10.74 -13.76 13.48
C ASP A 204 9.29 -14.25 13.37
N THR A 205 8.91 -15.22 14.20
CA THR A 205 7.51 -15.71 14.28
C THR A 205 6.54 -14.57 14.59
N ILE A 206 6.91 -13.63 15.47
CA ILE A 206 6.06 -12.46 15.78
C ILE A 206 5.88 -11.60 14.52
N ALA A 207 6.96 -11.36 13.77
CA ALA A 207 6.90 -10.60 12.52
C ALA A 207 6.03 -11.30 11.46
N LEU A 208 6.12 -12.62 11.33
CA LEU A 208 5.32 -13.41 10.38
C LEU A 208 3.81 -13.42 10.71
N TRP A 209 3.45 -13.31 11.98
CA TRP A 209 2.05 -13.29 12.42
C TRP A 209 1.49 -11.88 12.64
N SER A 210 2.30 -10.84 12.44
CA SER A 210 1.92 -9.44 12.73
C SER A 210 0.84 -8.86 11.80
N GLY A 211 0.56 -9.47 10.65
CA GLY A 211 -0.50 -9.04 9.76
C GLY A 211 -0.37 -9.57 8.33
N PRO A 212 -1.14 -9.02 7.37
CA PRO A 212 -1.14 -9.47 5.97
C PRO A 212 0.25 -9.48 5.30
N TRP A 213 1.13 -8.56 5.67
CA TRP A 213 2.52 -8.52 5.19
C TRP A 213 3.35 -9.73 5.67
N GLY A 214 3.16 -10.16 6.92
CA GLY A 214 3.77 -11.38 7.45
C GLY A 214 3.14 -12.64 6.86
N TRP A 215 1.81 -12.63 6.67
CA TRP A 215 1.07 -13.75 6.08
C TRP A 215 1.46 -14.01 4.62
N ALA A 216 1.83 -12.97 3.88
CA ALA A 216 2.40 -13.08 2.54
C ALA A 216 3.83 -13.65 2.55
N THR A 217 4.59 -13.42 3.62
CA THR A 217 5.99 -13.82 3.73
C THR A 217 6.16 -15.30 4.06
N GLY A 218 5.38 -15.84 5.01
CA GLY A 218 5.58 -17.21 5.49
C GLY A 218 5.51 -18.30 4.43
N PRO A 219 4.54 -18.29 3.49
CA PRO A 219 4.51 -19.24 2.38
C PRO A 219 5.75 -19.17 1.48
N ILE A 220 6.34 -17.98 1.30
CA ILE A 220 7.55 -17.79 0.48
C ILE A 220 8.74 -18.44 1.16
N ILE A 221 8.90 -18.23 2.47
CA ILE A 221 9.96 -18.87 3.26
C ILE A 221 9.81 -20.40 3.20
N ALA A 222 8.58 -20.91 3.35
CA ALA A 222 8.30 -22.33 3.26
C ALA A 222 8.62 -22.92 1.87
N ALA A 223 8.29 -22.20 0.80
CA ALA A 223 8.61 -22.60 -0.57
C ALA A 223 10.11 -22.58 -0.88
N ALA A 224 10.87 -21.73 -0.17
CA ALA A 224 12.32 -21.63 -0.23
C ALA A 224 13.05 -22.59 0.74
N GLY A 225 12.36 -23.62 1.24
CA GLY A 225 12.94 -24.66 2.11
C GLY A 225 13.03 -24.31 3.59
N GLY A 226 12.56 -23.12 4.00
CA GLY A 226 12.55 -22.69 5.40
C GLY A 226 11.41 -23.31 6.22
N ALA A 227 11.63 -23.49 7.53
CA ALA A 227 10.62 -24.00 8.44
C ALA A 227 9.74 -22.87 9.00
N VAL A 228 8.50 -22.74 8.53
CA VAL A 228 7.51 -21.80 9.07
C VAL A 228 6.28 -22.54 9.60
N PRO A 229 6.14 -22.69 10.94
CA PRO A 229 4.94 -23.29 11.53
C PRO A 229 3.68 -22.50 11.16
N GLY A 230 2.70 -23.18 10.56
CA GLY A 230 1.40 -22.59 10.25
C GLY A 230 1.35 -21.74 8.97
N TRP A 231 2.33 -21.83 8.08
CA TRP A 231 2.29 -21.12 6.79
C TRP A 231 1.01 -21.36 5.95
N PRO A 232 0.34 -22.54 5.98
CA PRO A 232 -0.92 -22.71 5.23
C PRO A 232 -2.04 -21.84 5.81
N VAL A 233 -2.05 -21.65 7.13
CA VAL A 233 -3.02 -20.79 7.81
C VAL A 233 -2.78 -19.33 7.46
N GLN A 234 -1.51 -18.90 7.38
CA GLN A 234 -1.15 -17.57 6.93
C GLN A 234 -1.63 -17.31 5.49
N ALA A 235 -1.37 -18.22 4.56
CA ALA A 235 -1.86 -18.12 3.18
C ALA A 235 -3.39 -18.00 3.12
N LEU A 236 -4.09 -18.80 3.92
CA LEU A 236 -5.55 -18.75 4.02
C LEU A 236 -6.05 -17.42 4.59
N LEU A 237 -5.43 -16.90 5.65
CA LEU A 237 -5.79 -15.60 6.24
C LEU A 237 -5.59 -14.45 5.24
N LEU A 238 -4.50 -14.46 4.48
CA LEU A 238 -4.27 -13.47 3.42
C LEU A 238 -5.35 -13.56 2.35
N LEU A 239 -5.66 -14.77 1.88
CA LEU A 239 -6.71 -14.98 0.88
C LEU A 239 -8.07 -14.49 1.38
N VAL A 240 -8.45 -14.83 2.62
CA VAL A 240 -9.70 -14.38 3.24
C VAL A 240 -9.73 -12.86 3.36
N ALA A 241 -8.63 -12.23 3.76
CA ALA A 241 -8.54 -10.77 3.85
C ALA A 241 -8.71 -10.09 2.48
N VAL A 242 -8.07 -10.62 1.44
CA VAL A 242 -8.23 -10.13 0.05
C VAL A 242 -9.67 -10.26 -0.41
N VAL A 243 -10.28 -11.44 -0.25
CA VAL A 243 -11.66 -11.68 -0.67
C VAL A 243 -12.62 -10.76 0.08
N ALA A 244 -12.46 -10.63 1.40
CA ALA A 244 -13.28 -9.73 2.21
C ALA A 244 -13.15 -8.26 1.76
N ALA A 245 -11.93 -7.77 1.54
CA ALA A 245 -11.69 -6.40 1.10
C ALA A 245 -12.25 -6.13 -0.30
N VAL A 246 -12.12 -7.08 -1.23
CA VAL A 246 -12.69 -6.97 -2.59
C VAL A 246 -14.22 -6.99 -2.56
N LEU A 247 -14.83 -7.91 -1.79
CA LEU A 247 -16.29 -7.95 -1.65
C LEU A 247 -16.83 -6.68 -1.01
N TRP A 248 -16.15 -6.16 0.02
CA TRP A 248 -16.51 -4.91 0.65
C TRP A 248 -16.37 -3.72 -0.31
N SER A 249 -15.33 -3.70 -1.15
CA SER A 249 -15.15 -2.68 -2.18
C SER A 249 -16.26 -2.72 -3.25
N ARG A 250 -16.73 -3.92 -3.60
CA ARG A 250 -17.83 -4.11 -4.57
C ARG A 250 -19.19 -3.69 -4.00
N SER A 251 -19.52 -4.09 -2.77
CA SER A 251 -20.78 -3.68 -2.14
C SER A 251 -20.81 -2.17 -1.95
N ALA A 252 -19.67 -1.60 -1.54
CA ALA A 252 -19.47 -0.17 -1.44
C ALA A 252 -19.74 0.55 -2.77
N ALA A 253 -19.32 -0.01 -3.91
CA ALA A 253 -19.61 0.59 -5.20
C ALA A 253 -21.13 0.60 -5.49
N ALA A 254 -21.85 -0.46 -5.11
CA ALA A 254 -23.29 -0.59 -5.38
C ALA A 254 -24.16 0.42 -4.60
N ASP A 255 -23.78 0.82 -3.38
CA ASP A 255 -24.54 1.79 -2.56
C ASP A 255 -24.80 3.13 -3.28
N PHE A 256 -23.96 3.53 -4.24
CA PHE A 256 -24.15 4.77 -5.00
C PHE A 256 -25.41 4.76 -5.89
N ALA A 257 -25.94 3.60 -6.23
CA ALA A 257 -27.12 3.47 -7.08
C ALA A 257 -28.44 3.70 -6.32
N GLU A 258 -28.45 3.49 -5.00
CA GLU A 258 -29.69 3.58 -4.19
C GLU A 258 -29.95 5.00 -3.65
N GLU A 259 -28.92 5.81 -3.42
CA GLU A 259 -29.09 7.20 -2.94
C GLU A 259 -29.55 8.19 -4.03
N GLU A 260 -29.54 7.79 -5.32
CA GLU A 260 -29.99 8.63 -6.44
C GLU A 260 -31.44 8.39 -6.89
N LEU A 261 -32.18 7.48 -6.24
CA LEU A 261 -33.60 7.20 -6.48
C LEU A 261 -34.51 7.84 -5.42
#